data_AF-A0A0A8L7Y9-F1
#
_entry.id   AF-A0A0A8L7Y9-F1
#
_cell.length_a   1.000
_cell.length_b   1.000
_cell.length_c   1.000
_cell.angle_alpha   90.00
_cell.angle_beta   90.00
_cell.angle_gamma   90.00
#
_symmetry.space_group_name_H-M   'P 1'
#
loop_
_entity.id
_entity.type
_entity.pdbx_description
1 polymer ?
#
loop_
_entity_poly.entity_id
_entity_poly.type
_entity_poly.pdbx_seq_one_letter_code
_entity_poly.pdbx_strand_id
1 'polypeptide(L)'
;MSIKLKAGLNKQRIVMFATLLMIGLLWFTFSSSQLPIEGSRSSSGAGTDLLEGLTGGVKDDDRSGSIMPKMPDLEAKKALGRASWKYFHTLLARFPDEPTEEEKTKLREFLHLYAELYPCGECAYHFVKMLKKNPPQVSSRTTAALWGCHIHNLVNDHLQKPTYDCNTILDDYDCGCSDENGNIDPSLNMNKVTFNKEDKQLG
;
A
#
# COMPACT_ATOMS: atom_id res chain seq x y z
N MET A 1 49.34 1.95 52.04
CA MET A 1 48.42 2.74 51.19
C MET A 1 47.90 1.86 50.04
N SER A 2 46.83 1.08 50.23
CA SER A 2 46.20 0.27 49.16
C SER A 2 44.84 -0.31 49.56
N ILE A 3 43.76 0.47 49.44
CA ILE A 3 42.36 -0.02 49.63
C ILE A 3 41.41 0.54 48.53
N LYS A 4 41.66 1.74 47.99
CA LYS A 4 40.72 2.43 47.10
C LYS A 4 40.48 1.79 45.72
N LEU A 5 41.41 1.02 45.14
CA LEU A 5 41.23 0.46 43.78
C LEU A 5 40.18 -0.66 43.68
N LYS A 6 40.09 -1.58 44.64
CA LYS A 6 39.14 -2.73 44.56
C LYS A 6 37.67 -2.30 44.60
N ALA A 7 37.36 -1.20 45.30
CA ALA A 7 35.98 -0.69 45.41
C ALA A 7 35.43 -0.15 44.08
N GLY A 8 36.27 0.52 43.27
CA GLY A 8 35.87 1.09 41.98
C GLY A 8 35.45 0.03 40.96
N LEU A 9 36.25 -1.04 40.83
CA LEU A 9 35.99 -2.13 39.88
C LEU A 9 34.70 -2.90 40.22
N ASN A 10 34.39 -3.07 41.51
CA ASN A 10 33.13 -3.70 41.93
C ASN A 10 31.92 -2.80 41.61
N LYS A 11 32.04 -1.48 41.85
CA LYS A 11 30.99 -0.51 41.52
C LYS A 11 30.69 -0.46 40.02
N GLN A 12 31.71 -0.48 39.16
CA GLN A 12 31.51 -0.53 37.70
C GLN A 12 30.82 -1.81 37.24
N ARG A 13 31.18 -2.98 37.79
CA ARG A 13 30.50 -4.24 37.49
C ARG A 13 29.02 -4.21 37.89
N ILE A 14 28.70 -3.70 39.08
CA ILE A 14 27.31 -3.56 39.56
C ILE A 14 26.50 -2.66 38.63
N VAL A 15 27.05 -1.51 38.21
CA VAL A 15 26.38 -0.61 37.25
C VAL A 15 26.14 -1.29 35.90
N MET A 16 27.11 -2.03 35.37
CA MET A 16 26.98 -2.77 34.11
C MET A 16 25.87 -3.84 34.16
N PHE A 17 25.81 -4.63 35.23
CA PHE A 17 24.74 -5.62 35.42
C PHE A 17 23.37 -4.95 35.59
N ALA A 18 23.28 -3.84 36.34
CA ALA A 18 22.05 -3.08 36.49
C ALA A 18 21.55 -2.50 35.15
N THR A 19 22.44 -1.96 34.30
CA THR A 19 22.06 -1.45 32.98
C THR A 19 21.60 -2.55 32.03
N LEU A 20 22.27 -3.71 32.01
CA LEU A 20 21.85 -4.84 31.17
C LEU A 20 20.51 -5.41 31.62
N LEU A 21 20.28 -5.49 32.94
CA LEU A 21 19.00 -5.97 33.50
C LEU A 21 17.85 -4.98 33.21
N MET A 22 18.10 -3.66 33.30
CA MET A 22 17.13 -2.64 32.91
C MET A 22 16.78 -2.69 31.41
N ILE A 23 17.78 -2.86 30.53
CA ILE A 23 17.55 -3.00 29.08
C ILE A 23 16.76 -4.29 28.79
N GLY A 24 17.11 -5.41 29.44
CA GLY A 24 16.37 -6.67 29.31
C GLY A 24 14.93 -6.59 29.78
N LEU A 25 14.66 -5.89 30.90
CA LEU A 25 13.31 -5.63 31.38
C LEU A 25 12.50 -4.74 30.43
N LEU A 26 13.09 -3.66 29.91
CA LEU A 26 12.45 -2.77 28.92
C LEU A 26 12.15 -3.50 27.61
N TRP A 27 13.08 -4.36 27.14
CA TRP A 27 12.84 -5.19 25.96
C TRP A 27 11.73 -6.21 26.24
N PHE A 28 11.71 -6.85 27.41
CA PHE A 28 10.66 -7.79 27.78
C PHE A 28 9.28 -7.13 27.88
N THR A 29 9.15 -5.95 28.49
CA THR A 29 7.85 -5.25 28.57
C THR A 29 7.37 -4.74 27.22
N PHE A 30 8.26 -4.21 26.38
CA PHE A 30 7.91 -3.70 25.04
C PHE A 30 7.69 -4.81 23.99
N SER A 31 8.34 -5.96 24.15
CA SER A 31 8.15 -7.14 23.29
C SER A 31 6.94 -7.98 23.73
N SER A 32 6.59 -8.00 25.03
CA SER A 32 5.44 -8.74 25.55
C SER A 32 4.10 -8.00 25.43
N SER A 33 4.08 -6.75 24.96
CA SER A 33 2.85 -6.09 24.50
C SER A 33 2.36 -6.68 23.18
N GLN A 34 1.90 -7.93 23.24
CA GLN A 34 1.06 -8.58 22.24
C GLN A 34 -0.17 -7.71 21.97
N LEU A 35 -0.46 -7.45 20.70
CA LEU A 35 -1.70 -6.80 20.30
C LEU A 35 -2.89 -7.71 20.71
N PRO A 36 -3.92 -7.20 21.39
CA PRO A 36 -5.10 -7.98 21.72
C PRO A 36 -5.97 -8.17 20.46
N ILE A 37 -5.59 -9.13 19.62
CA ILE A 37 -6.46 -9.65 18.55
C ILE A 37 -7.35 -10.72 19.18
N GLU A 38 -8.38 -10.27 19.89
CA GLU A 38 -9.43 -11.16 20.39
C GLU A 38 -10.37 -11.53 19.24
N GLY A 39 -10.18 -12.75 18.72
CA GLY A 39 -10.92 -13.27 17.57
C GLY A 39 -12.38 -13.57 17.90
N SER A 40 -13.25 -12.58 17.75
CA SER A 40 -14.71 -12.76 17.83
C SER A 40 -15.24 -13.60 16.67
N ARG A 41 -15.52 -14.88 16.94
CA ARG A 41 -16.04 -15.83 15.97
C ARG A 41 -17.57 -15.86 15.98
N SER A 42 -18.18 -15.67 14.80
CA SER A 42 -19.54 -16.08 14.45
C SER A 42 -20.74 -15.36 15.10
N SER A 43 -21.49 -14.61 14.29
CA SER A 43 -22.95 -14.50 14.41
C SER A 43 -23.62 -14.80 13.07
N SER A 44 -24.08 -16.04 12.91
CA SER A 44 -25.03 -16.42 11.88
C SER A 44 -26.43 -15.96 12.28
N GLY A 45 -27.09 -15.13 11.47
CA GLY A 45 -28.48 -14.72 11.67
C GLY A 45 -29.18 -14.51 10.33
N ALA A 46 -30.28 -15.24 10.11
CA ALA A 46 -31.11 -15.14 8.91
C ALA A 46 -32.58 -15.02 9.30
N GLY A 47 -33.26 -13.99 8.78
CA GLY A 47 -34.66 -13.64 9.12
C GLY A 47 -34.80 -13.02 10.53
N THR A 48 -35.70 -12.09 10.80
CA THR A 48 -36.67 -11.35 9.94
C THR A 48 -36.54 -9.83 10.27
N ASP A 49 -37.36 -8.88 9.82
CA ASP A 49 -38.65 -8.90 9.11
C ASP A 49 -38.85 -7.65 8.23
N LEU A 50 -40.07 -7.46 7.69
CA LEU A 50 -40.49 -6.31 6.90
C LEU A 50 -41.25 -5.26 7.73
N LEU A 51 -41.18 -4.01 7.25
CA LEU A 51 -42.15 -2.93 7.45
C LEU A 51 -42.19 -2.22 8.82
N GLU A 52 -41.26 -1.28 9.01
CA GLU A 52 -41.57 -0.04 9.76
C GLU A 52 -41.22 1.16 8.89
N GLY A 53 -42.22 2.01 8.60
CA GLY A 53 -42.12 3.05 7.58
C GLY A 53 -42.45 4.43 8.11
N LEU A 54 -41.89 5.42 7.41
CA LEU A 54 -42.41 6.80 7.31
C LEU A 54 -42.33 7.71 8.54
N THR A 55 -41.11 8.12 8.93
CA THR A 55 -40.79 9.54 9.20
C THR A 55 -39.27 9.76 9.17
N GLY A 56 -38.78 10.75 8.41
CA GLY A 56 -37.36 11.12 8.44
C GLY A 56 -36.88 11.82 7.17
N GLY A 57 -36.25 12.99 7.34
CA GLY A 57 -35.88 13.91 6.26
C GLY A 57 -34.78 13.46 5.30
N VAL A 58 -34.59 14.30 4.27
CA VAL A 58 -33.47 14.44 3.32
C VAL A 58 -32.49 13.26 3.20
N LYS A 59 -32.49 12.65 2.02
CA LYS A 59 -31.55 11.59 1.63
C LYS A 59 -30.12 12.13 1.50
N ASP A 60 -29.25 11.71 2.41
CA ASP A 60 -27.83 11.50 2.13
C ASP A 60 -27.53 10.00 2.30
N ASP A 61 -27.63 9.23 1.21
CA ASP A 61 -27.09 7.87 1.15
C ASP A 61 -25.56 7.95 1.01
N ASP A 62 -24.92 8.44 2.07
CA ASP A 62 -23.46 8.63 2.17
C ASP A 62 -22.72 7.32 2.45
N ARG A 63 -23.19 6.23 1.84
CA ARG A 63 -22.52 4.93 1.82
C ARG A 63 -22.09 4.63 0.40
N SER A 64 -21.12 5.41 -0.07
CA SER A 64 -20.13 4.88 -1.01
C SER A 64 -19.72 3.51 -0.47
N GLY A 65 -19.77 2.46 -1.30
CA GLY A 65 -19.52 1.07 -0.87
C GLY A 65 -18.05 0.78 -0.57
N SER A 66 -17.31 1.80 -0.14
CA SER A 66 -15.91 1.79 0.30
C SER A 66 -15.88 1.94 1.82
N ILE A 67 -14.90 1.29 2.45
CA ILE A 67 -14.59 1.47 3.87
C ILE A 67 -13.80 2.76 4.14
N MET A 68 -13.30 3.44 3.10
CA MET A 68 -12.57 4.69 3.20
C MET A 68 -13.51 5.90 3.09
N PRO A 69 -13.28 6.98 3.88
CA PRO A 69 -14.09 8.18 3.83
C PRO A 69 -13.85 8.99 2.55
N LYS A 70 -14.81 9.85 2.18
CA LYS A 70 -14.68 10.79 1.06
C LYS A 70 -13.48 11.73 1.22
N MET A 71 -12.87 12.14 0.11
CA MET A 71 -11.73 13.07 0.11
C MET A 71 -12.07 14.40 -0.59
N PRO A 72 -12.63 15.40 0.12
CA PRO A 72 -13.15 16.62 -0.48
C PRO A 72 -12.06 17.61 -0.94
N ASP A 73 -10.87 17.59 -0.32
CA ASP A 73 -9.73 18.41 -0.77
C ASP A 73 -9.20 17.88 -2.11
N LEU A 74 -9.40 18.67 -3.16
CA LEU A 74 -9.04 18.32 -4.53
C LEU A 74 -7.51 18.31 -4.77
N GLU A 75 -6.75 19.20 -4.14
CA GLU A 75 -5.31 19.27 -4.36
C GLU A 75 -4.57 18.18 -3.58
N ALA A 76 -5.01 17.90 -2.35
CA ALA A 76 -4.55 16.73 -1.61
C ALA A 76 -4.90 15.43 -2.35
N LYS A 77 -6.10 15.33 -2.94
CA LYS A 77 -6.54 14.16 -3.72
C LYS A 77 -5.68 13.92 -4.96
N LYS A 78 -5.36 14.97 -5.73
CA LYS A 78 -4.43 14.87 -6.88
C LYS A 78 -3.00 14.52 -6.44
N ALA A 79 -2.50 15.13 -5.36
CA ALA A 79 -1.16 14.84 -4.84
C ALA A 79 -1.04 13.37 -4.39
N LEU A 80 -2.06 12.86 -3.70
CA LEU A 80 -2.20 11.43 -3.39
C LEU A 80 -2.26 10.60 -4.69
N GLY A 81 -3.07 11.01 -5.67
CA GLY A 81 -3.19 10.38 -6.99
C GLY A 81 -1.83 10.13 -7.66
N ARG A 82 -1.04 11.18 -7.87
CA ARG A 82 0.30 11.08 -8.49
C ARG A 82 1.24 10.18 -7.70
N ALA A 83 1.30 10.33 -6.38
CA ALA A 83 2.16 9.48 -5.54
C ALA A 83 1.74 8.00 -5.59
N SER A 84 0.44 7.74 -5.66
CA SER A 84 -0.15 6.41 -5.73
C SER A 84 0.16 5.72 -7.07
N TRP A 85 -0.09 6.40 -8.18
CA TRP A 85 0.22 5.89 -9.52
C TRP A 85 1.72 5.67 -9.72
N LYS A 86 2.56 6.54 -9.15
CA LYS A 86 4.00 6.38 -9.19
C LYS A 86 4.46 5.08 -8.56
N TYR A 87 3.97 4.77 -7.36
CA TYR A 87 4.24 3.51 -6.69
C TYR A 87 3.65 2.32 -7.45
N PHE A 88 2.38 2.40 -7.85
CA PHE A 88 1.64 1.35 -8.55
C PHE A 88 2.34 0.91 -9.84
N HIS A 89 2.64 1.84 -10.75
CA HIS A 89 3.29 1.52 -12.02
C HIS A 89 4.73 1.04 -11.83
N THR A 90 5.48 1.61 -10.87
CA THR A 90 6.85 1.13 -10.56
C THR A 90 6.84 -0.29 -10.01
N LEU A 91 5.84 -0.66 -9.19
CA LEU A 91 5.66 -2.03 -8.69
C LEU A 91 5.37 -3.00 -9.85
N LEU A 92 4.47 -2.64 -10.77
CA LEU A 92 4.13 -3.50 -11.91
C LEU A 92 5.28 -3.65 -12.90
N ALA A 93 6.03 -2.57 -13.17
CA ALA A 93 7.24 -2.58 -13.99
C ALA A 93 8.39 -3.38 -13.34
N ARG A 94 8.28 -3.78 -12.07
CA ARG A 94 9.27 -4.59 -11.33
C ARG A 94 8.77 -5.95 -10.87
N PHE A 95 7.59 -6.35 -11.32
CA PHE A 95 7.14 -7.73 -11.21
C PHE A 95 8.05 -8.67 -12.04
N PRO A 96 8.17 -9.98 -11.73
CA PRO A 96 8.99 -10.90 -12.52
C PRO A 96 8.47 -11.07 -13.96
N ASP A 97 9.37 -11.34 -14.90
CA ASP A 97 8.99 -11.69 -16.27
C ASP A 97 8.37 -13.10 -16.33
N GLU A 98 8.90 -14.03 -15.52
CA GLU A 98 8.39 -15.40 -15.33
C GLU A 98 7.97 -15.65 -13.86
N PRO A 99 6.82 -15.12 -13.40
CA PRO A 99 6.39 -15.22 -12.02
C PRO A 99 5.86 -16.61 -11.66
N THR A 100 6.13 -17.05 -10.43
CA THR A 100 5.52 -18.24 -9.81
C THR A 100 4.03 -18.04 -9.51
N GLU A 101 3.26 -19.13 -9.34
CA GLU A 101 1.83 -19.03 -8.98
C GLU A 101 1.58 -18.32 -7.64
N GLU A 102 2.54 -18.39 -6.71
CA GLU A 102 2.48 -17.64 -5.44
C GLU A 102 2.63 -16.13 -5.67
N GLU A 103 3.58 -15.71 -6.51
CA GLU A 103 3.77 -14.29 -6.86
C GLU A 103 2.59 -13.72 -7.65
N LYS A 104 2.02 -14.51 -8.58
CA LYS A 104 0.77 -14.17 -9.30
C LYS A 104 -0.39 -13.96 -8.32
N THR A 105 -0.49 -14.81 -7.31
CA THR A 105 -1.54 -14.73 -6.28
C THR A 105 -1.35 -13.48 -5.42
N LYS A 106 -0.14 -13.26 -4.89
CA LYS A 106 0.23 -12.06 -4.12
C LYS A 106 -0.06 -10.77 -4.86
N LEU A 107 0.31 -10.66 -6.15
CA LEU A 107 0.06 -9.45 -6.93
C LEU A 107 -1.46 -9.21 -7.12
N ARG A 108 -2.22 -10.26 -7.41
CA ARG A 108 -3.68 -10.16 -7.57
C ARG A 108 -4.38 -9.71 -6.27
N GLU A 109 -4.03 -10.33 -5.14
CA GLU A 109 -4.55 -9.98 -3.82
C GLU A 109 -4.17 -8.55 -3.43
N PHE A 110 -2.90 -8.17 -3.61
CA PHE A 110 -2.42 -6.81 -3.40
C PHE A 110 -3.23 -5.79 -4.19
N LEU A 111 -3.49 -6.03 -5.48
CA LEU A 111 -4.24 -5.09 -6.33
C LEU A 111 -5.70 -4.92 -5.91
N HIS A 112 -6.35 -5.98 -5.43
CA HIS A 112 -7.70 -5.89 -4.86
C HIS A 112 -7.71 -5.13 -3.53
N LEU A 113 -6.80 -5.47 -2.60
CA LEU A 113 -6.66 -4.78 -1.32
C LEU A 113 -6.31 -3.29 -1.50
N TYR A 114 -5.41 -2.98 -2.43
CA TYR A 114 -5.05 -1.61 -2.79
C TYR A 114 -6.25 -0.78 -3.26
N ALA A 115 -7.20 -1.39 -4.00
CA ALA A 115 -8.41 -0.70 -4.43
C ALA A 115 -9.43 -0.51 -3.30
N GLU A 116 -9.58 -1.49 -2.41
CA GLU A 116 -10.49 -1.41 -1.26
C GLU A 116 -9.97 -0.43 -0.19
N LEU A 117 -8.64 -0.35 -0.03
CA LEU A 117 -7.95 0.50 0.94
C LEU A 117 -7.43 1.82 0.35
N TYR A 118 -7.84 2.20 -0.86
CA TYR A 118 -7.42 3.47 -1.45
C TYR A 118 -8.00 4.65 -0.66
N PRO A 119 -7.18 5.59 -0.11
CA PRO A 119 -7.64 6.58 0.88
C PRO A 119 -8.39 7.79 0.27
N CYS A 120 -9.37 7.49 -0.59
CA CYS A 120 -10.38 8.38 -1.13
C CYS A 120 -11.63 7.53 -1.42
N GLY A 121 -12.69 7.69 -0.62
CA GLY A 121 -13.86 6.80 -0.63
C GLY A 121 -14.65 6.76 -1.93
N GLU A 122 -14.72 7.86 -2.67
CA GLU A 122 -15.31 7.88 -4.02
C GLU A 122 -14.38 7.22 -5.06
N CYS A 123 -13.07 7.39 -4.91
CA CYS A 123 -12.06 6.81 -5.79
C CYS A 123 -12.02 5.28 -5.64
N ALA A 124 -11.93 4.78 -4.40
CA ALA A 124 -11.92 3.36 -4.06
C ALA A 124 -13.15 2.63 -4.60
N TYR A 125 -14.34 3.19 -4.41
CA TYR A 125 -15.60 2.64 -4.90
C TYR A 125 -15.64 2.49 -6.42
N HIS A 126 -15.13 3.48 -7.17
CA HIS A 126 -15.01 3.37 -8.62
C HIS A 126 -13.93 2.36 -9.03
N PHE A 127 -12.77 2.37 -8.37
CA PHE A 127 -11.65 1.49 -8.74
C PHE A 127 -11.96 0.01 -8.47
N VAL A 128 -12.60 -0.32 -7.34
CA VAL A 128 -13.11 -1.69 -7.06
C VAL A 128 -14.09 -2.15 -8.15
N LYS A 129 -14.97 -1.27 -8.65
CA LYS A 129 -15.87 -1.59 -9.78
C LYS A 129 -15.11 -1.77 -11.11
N MET A 130 -14.05 -0.99 -11.36
CA MET A 130 -13.20 -1.15 -12.53
C MET A 130 -12.46 -2.49 -12.52
N LEU A 131 -11.90 -2.91 -11.37
CA LEU A 131 -11.24 -4.21 -11.21
C LEU A 131 -12.19 -5.40 -11.44
N LYS A 132 -13.47 -5.30 -11.04
CA LYS A 132 -14.47 -6.34 -11.30
C LYS A 132 -14.76 -6.56 -12.79
N LYS A 133 -14.57 -5.53 -13.62
CA LYS A 133 -14.73 -5.62 -15.09
C LYS A 133 -13.42 -5.95 -15.81
N ASN A 134 -12.30 -5.49 -15.26
CA ASN A 134 -10.96 -5.56 -15.87
C ASN A 134 -9.99 -6.23 -14.87
N PRO A 135 -10.13 -7.53 -14.61
CA PRO A 135 -9.38 -8.21 -13.55
C PRO A 135 -7.86 -8.15 -13.79
N PRO A 136 -7.04 -8.08 -12.73
CA PRO A 136 -5.58 -8.05 -12.83
C PRO A 136 -4.98 -9.12 -13.74
N GLN A 137 -4.23 -8.69 -14.75
CA GLN A 137 -3.44 -9.58 -15.61
C GLN A 137 -2.03 -9.68 -15.05
N VAL A 138 -1.66 -10.86 -14.52
CA VAL A 138 -0.45 -11.07 -13.71
C VAL A 138 0.45 -12.16 -14.30
N SER A 139 0.34 -12.46 -15.59
CA SER A 139 1.12 -13.54 -16.22
C SER A 139 2.62 -13.25 -16.36
N SER A 140 3.00 -11.98 -16.46
CA SER A 140 4.38 -11.50 -16.57
C SER A 140 4.46 -10.00 -16.27
N ARG A 141 5.66 -9.47 -16.01
CA ARG A 141 5.95 -8.02 -15.90
C ARG A 141 5.27 -7.18 -16.97
N THR A 142 5.51 -7.50 -18.25
CA THR A 142 4.95 -6.76 -19.39
C THR A 142 3.43 -6.78 -19.37
N THR A 143 2.82 -7.93 -19.08
CA THR A 143 1.35 -8.03 -19.02
C THR A 143 0.78 -7.20 -17.87
N ALA A 144 1.43 -7.25 -16.70
CA ALA A 144 1.04 -6.50 -15.51
C ALA A 144 1.17 -4.98 -15.71
N ALA A 145 2.28 -4.51 -16.28
CA ALA A 145 2.50 -3.09 -16.56
C ALA A 145 1.54 -2.54 -17.64
N LEU A 146 1.29 -3.29 -18.73
CA LEU A 146 0.32 -2.89 -19.75
C LEU A 146 -1.11 -2.85 -19.20
N TRP A 147 -1.49 -3.84 -18.37
CA TRP A 147 -2.77 -3.81 -17.65
C TRP A 147 -2.86 -2.60 -16.69
N GLY A 148 -1.77 -2.26 -16.01
CA GLY A 148 -1.68 -1.08 -15.15
C GLY A 148 -1.87 0.23 -15.91
N CYS A 149 -1.26 0.35 -17.09
CA CYS A 149 -1.50 1.49 -17.98
C CYS A 149 -2.95 1.55 -18.48
N HIS A 150 -3.53 0.39 -18.84
CA HIS A 150 -4.93 0.31 -19.27
C HIS A 150 -5.90 0.73 -18.15
N ILE A 151 -5.74 0.24 -16.92
CA ILE A 151 -6.63 0.57 -15.80
C ILE A 151 -6.51 2.06 -15.41
N HIS A 152 -5.31 2.65 -15.47
CA HIS A 152 -5.13 4.09 -15.30
C HIS A 152 -5.82 4.86 -16.44
N ASN A 153 -5.70 4.41 -17.69
CA ASN A 153 -6.41 5.04 -18.81
C ASN A 153 -7.95 5.00 -18.69
N LEU A 154 -8.54 3.99 -18.04
CA LEU A 154 -9.96 4.01 -17.69
C LEU A 154 -10.32 5.04 -16.61
N VAL A 155 -9.41 5.31 -15.67
CA VAL A 155 -9.54 6.43 -14.72
C VAL A 155 -9.39 7.77 -15.43
N ASN A 156 -8.47 7.88 -16.41
CA ASN A 156 -8.31 9.08 -17.22
C ASN A 156 -9.57 9.39 -18.04
N ASP A 157 -10.14 8.41 -18.74
CA ASP A 157 -11.42 8.55 -19.45
C ASP A 157 -12.56 9.00 -18.51
N HIS A 158 -12.69 8.35 -17.35
CA HIS A 158 -13.69 8.71 -16.34
C HIS A 158 -13.51 10.16 -15.82
N LEU A 159 -12.28 10.67 -15.77
CA LEU A 159 -11.93 12.03 -15.37
C LEU A 159 -11.77 12.99 -16.56
N GLN A 160 -12.14 12.58 -17.77
CA GLN A 160 -12.04 13.37 -19.01
C GLN A 160 -10.61 13.88 -19.33
N LYS A 161 -9.60 13.07 -19.00
CA LYS A 161 -8.18 13.32 -19.28
C LYS A 161 -7.76 12.63 -20.59
N PRO A 162 -6.73 13.13 -21.29
CA PRO A 162 -6.17 12.45 -22.46
C PRO A 162 -5.67 11.04 -22.14
N THR A 163 -5.79 10.13 -23.12
CA THR A 163 -5.21 8.79 -23.05
C THR A 163 -3.68 8.85 -23.07
N TYR A 164 -3.04 8.09 -22.20
CA TYR A 164 -1.59 7.90 -22.18
C TYR A 164 -1.18 6.75 -23.12
N ASP A 165 -0.09 6.91 -23.87
CA ASP A 165 0.45 5.84 -24.70
C ASP A 165 1.17 4.78 -23.84
N CYS A 166 0.64 3.56 -23.83
CA CYS A 166 1.21 2.46 -23.06
C CYS A 166 2.44 1.80 -23.70
N ASN A 167 2.82 2.15 -24.94
CA ASN A 167 3.92 1.51 -25.68
C ASN A 167 5.27 1.57 -24.93
N THR A 168 5.52 2.63 -24.16
CA THR A 168 6.77 2.85 -23.42
C THR A 168 6.65 2.63 -21.93
N ILE A 169 5.56 2.01 -21.43
CA ILE A 169 5.24 1.96 -19.99
C ILE A 169 6.36 1.36 -19.12
N LEU A 170 7.10 0.36 -19.61
CA LEU A 170 8.22 -0.23 -18.87
C LEU A 170 9.41 0.73 -18.75
N ASP A 171 9.77 1.41 -19.84
CA ASP A 171 10.83 2.43 -19.85
C ASP A 171 10.43 3.68 -19.05
N ASP A 172 9.13 3.97 -18.99
CA ASP A 172 8.61 5.11 -18.26
C ASP A 172 8.68 4.96 -16.75
N TYR A 173 8.67 3.71 -16.27
CA TYR A 173 8.66 3.34 -14.86
C TYR A 173 9.87 2.50 -14.41
N ASP A 174 10.90 2.37 -15.24
CA ASP A 174 12.20 1.88 -14.78
C ASP A 174 12.79 2.84 -13.73
N CYS A 175 12.79 2.43 -12.46
CA CYS A 175 13.42 3.21 -11.39
C CYS A 175 14.95 3.25 -11.48
N GLY A 176 15.58 2.50 -12.39
CA GLY A 176 17.02 2.27 -12.35
C GLY A 176 17.38 1.61 -11.03
N CYS A 177 16.92 0.37 -10.84
CA CYS A 177 17.16 -0.39 -9.60
C CYS A 177 17.27 -1.90 -9.93
N SER A 178 17.80 -2.23 -11.11
CA SER A 178 18.09 -3.57 -11.62
C SER A 178 19.24 -3.49 -12.62
N ASP A 179 20.23 -4.38 -12.51
CA ASP A 179 21.31 -4.57 -13.48
C ASP A 179 20.81 -5.28 -14.76
N GLU A 180 21.72 -5.47 -15.72
CA GLU A 180 21.46 -6.14 -16.99
C GLU A 180 21.03 -7.62 -16.85
N ASN A 181 21.14 -8.20 -15.65
CA ASN A 181 20.74 -9.57 -15.31
C ASN A 181 19.49 -9.62 -14.41
N GLY A 182 18.87 -8.48 -14.10
CA GLY A 182 17.69 -8.36 -13.24
C GLY A 182 17.97 -8.30 -11.73
N ASN A 183 19.23 -8.32 -11.28
CA ASN A 183 19.59 -8.17 -9.86
C ASN A 183 19.52 -6.70 -9.45
N ILE A 184 19.11 -6.38 -8.23
CA ILE A 184 19.05 -4.97 -7.78
C ILE A 184 20.47 -4.40 -7.64
N ASP A 185 20.88 -3.56 -8.60
CA ASP A 185 22.15 -2.84 -8.59
C ASP A 185 22.14 -1.70 -7.55
N PRO A 186 23.03 -1.72 -6.53
CA PRO A 186 23.13 -0.66 -5.53
C PRO A 186 23.63 0.70 -6.05
N SER A 187 24.15 0.76 -7.29
CA SER A 187 24.75 1.96 -7.89
C SER A 187 23.78 2.76 -8.77
N LEU A 188 22.62 2.19 -9.12
CA LEU A 188 21.66 2.87 -9.99
C LEU A 188 20.82 3.88 -9.21
N ASN A 189 20.81 5.12 -9.69
CA ASN A 189 20.08 6.22 -9.08
C ASN A 189 18.60 6.19 -9.48
N MET A 190 17.70 6.38 -8.50
CA MET A 190 16.24 6.54 -8.65
C MET A 190 15.79 7.70 -9.58
N ASN A 191 16.72 8.46 -10.13
CA ASN A 191 16.51 9.70 -10.88
C ASN A 191 15.73 9.54 -12.20
N LYS A 192 15.50 8.31 -12.69
CA LYS A 192 14.64 8.03 -13.85
C LYS A 192 13.15 8.07 -13.51
N VAL A 193 12.78 7.62 -12.31
CA VAL A 193 11.38 7.56 -11.82
C VAL A 193 10.98 8.91 -11.21
N THR A 194 10.99 9.95 -12.06
CA THR A 194 10.59 11.32 -11.68
C THR A 194 9.07 11.47 -11.54
N PHE A 195 8.63 12.33 -10.61
CA PHE A 195 7.23 12.75 -10.49
C PHE A 195 6.73 13.47 -11.76
N ASN A 196 7.63 14.15 -12.48
CA ASN A 196 7.36 14.88 -13.72
C ASN A 196 6.70 14.05 -14.85
N LYS A 197 6.73 12.71 -14.77
CA LYS A 197 5.98 11.82 -15.68
C LYS A 197 4.53 11.57 -15.23
N GLU A 198 4.26 11.52 -13.91
CA GLU A 198 2.89 11.50 -13.38
C GLU A 198 2.14 12.79 -13.71
N ASP A 199 2.84 13.92 -13.72
CA ASP A 199 2.28 15.20 -14.15
C ASP A 199 1.83 15.16 -15.63
N LYS A 200 2.38 14.26 -16.46
CA LYS A 200 1.91 14.01 -17.84
C LYS A 200 0.74 13.04 -17.92
N GLN A 201 0.62 12.10 -16.97
CA GLN A 201 -0.58 11.27 -16.78
C GLN A 201 -1.70 12.04 -16.04
N LEU A 202 -1.39 13.23 -15.50
CA LEU A 202 -2.32 14.17 -14.86
C LEU A 202 -3.00 13.62 -13.59
N GLY A 203 -2.28 12.85 -12.77
CA GLY A 203 -2.80 12.34 -11.48
C GLY A 203 -3.28 13.42 -10.51
#